data_AF-A0A059DSA5-F1
#
_entry.id   AF-A0A059DSA5-F1
#
_cell.length_a   1.000
_cell.length_b   1.000
_cell.length_c   1.000
_cell.angle_alpha   90.00
_cell.angle_beta   90.00
_cell.angle_gamma   90.00
#
_symmetry.space_group_name_H-M   'P 1'
#
loop_
_entity.id
_entity.type
_entity.pdbx_description
1 polymer ?
#
loop_
_entity_poly.entity_id
_entity_poly.type
_entity_poly.pdbx_seq_one_letter_code
_entity_poly.pdbx_strand_id
1 'polypeptide(L)' 'MTQLPHGLVGDFPDAIDRILELESEAEDFVRLAEAYEAVTAELQDIECGIEPACRAYMAQLRRQRDALRQTLFARLNA' A
#
# COMPACT_ATOMS: atom_id res chain seq x y z
N MET A 1 -14.03 4.44 -13.53
CA MET A 1 -13.48 3.31 -12.76
C MET A 1 -12.12 3.02 -13.35
N THR A 2 -11.17 3.91 -13.04
CA THR A 2 -9.82 3.90 -13.60
C THR A 2 -8.92 4.08 -12.39
N GLN A 3 -8.71 3.01 -11.64
CA GLN A 3 -7.61 2.99 -10.69
C GLN A 3 -6.35 2.99 -11.55
N LEU A 4 -5.85 4.20 -11.88
CA LEU A 4 -4.41 4.37 -12.05
C LEU A 4 -3.79 3.67 -10.84
N PRO A 5 -2.77 2.80 -11.00
CA PRO A 5 -2.20 2.05 -9.89
C PRO A 5 -1.42 2.99 -8.96
N HIS A 6 -2.14 3.79 -8.18
CA HIS A 6 -1.64 4.49 -7.01
C HIS A 6 -1.58 3.47 -5.87
N GLY A 7 -0.63 2.57 -6.00
CA GLY A 7 -0.40 1.43 -5.11
C GLY A 7 1.04 0.98 -5.19
N LEU A 8 1.32 -0.24 -4.73
CA LEU A 8 2.66 -0.81 -4.71
C LEU A 8 3.35 -0.77 -6.09
N VAL A 9 2.57 -1.02 -7.15
CA VAL A 9 2.99 -0.98 -8.57
C VAL A 9 3.42 0.43 -8.99
N GLY A 10 2.82 1.48 -8.43
CA GLY A 10 3.20 2.86 -8.68
C GLY A 10 4.43 3.32 -7.89
N ASP A 11 4.63 2.79 -6.67
CA ASP A 11 5.81 3.06 -5.84
C ASP A 11 7.04 2.26 -6.33
N PHE A 12 6.81 1.07 -6.90
CA PHE A 12 7.83 0.16 -7.42
C PHE A 12 7.55 -0.25 -8.88
N PRO A 13 7.60 0.69 -9.84
CA PRO A 13 7.33 0.38 -11.25
C PRO A 13 8.36 -0.58 -11.87
N ASP A 14 9.55 -0.67 -11.28
CA ASP A 14 10.62 -1.57 -11.70
C ASP A 14 10.45 -3.01 -11.17
N ALA A 15 9.71 -3.17 -10.06
CA ALA A 15 9.52 -4.46 -9.40
C ALA A 15 8.17 -5.11 -9.72
N ILE A 16 7.40 -4.58 -10.67
CA ILE A 16 6.04 -5.06 -11.02
C ILE A 16 6.03 -6.55 -11.35
N ASP A 17 7.01 -7.02 -12.12
CA ASP A 17 7.12 -8.43 -12.53
C ASP A 17 7.29 -9.33 -11.30
N ARG A 18 8.15 -8.92 -10.36
CA ARG A 18 8.42 -9.62 -9.09
C ARG A 18 7.22 -9.56 -8.14
N ILE A 19 6.49 -8.45 -8.12
CA ILE A 19 5.24 -8.27 -7.36
C ILE A 19 4.21 -9.28 -7.85
N LEU A 20 3.97 -9.39 -9.16
CA LEU A 20 3.00 -10.32 -9.76
C LEU A 20 3.37 -11.79 -9.53
N GLU A 21 4.66 -12.12 -9.57
CA GLU A 21 5.18 -13.45 -9.26
C GLU A 21 4.92 -13.80 -7.78
N LEU A 22 5.30 -12.89 -6.87
CA LEU A 22 5.06 -13.05 -5.44
C LEU A 22 3.58 -13.05 -5.07
N GLU A 23 2.72 -12.30 -5.76
CA GLU A 23 1.27 -12.36 -5.56
C GLU A 23 0.68 -13.71 -5.97
N SER A 24 1.24 -14.34 -7.01
CA SER A 24 0.80 -15.68 -7.43
C SER A 24 1.33 -16.80 -6.54
N GLU A 25 2.54 -16.64 -5.98
CA GLU A 25 3.17 -17.67 -5.14
C GLU A 25 2.91 -17.48 -3.63
N ALA A 26 2.61 -16.26 -3.17
CA ALA A 26 2.45 -15.92 -1.76
C ALA A 26 1.16 -15.11 -1.52
N GLU A 27 0.12 -15.79 -1.03
CA GLU A 27 -1.15 -15.17 -0.60
C GLU A 27 -0.95 -14.09 0.48
N ASP A 28 0.06 -14.24 1.33
CA ASP A 28 0.42 -13.21 2.33
C ASP A 28 0.83 -11.90 1.66
N PHE A 29 1.46 -11.95 0.49
CA PHE A 29 1.94 -10.77 -0.23
C PHE A 29 0.78 -9.98 -0.83
N VAL A 30 -0.20 -10.68 -1.43
CA VAL A 30 -1.46 -10.08 -1.91
C VAL A 30 -2.14 -9.30 -0.78
N ARG A 31 -2.32 -9.94 0.38
CA ARG A 31 -2.97 -9.29 1.54
C ARG A 31 -2.22 -8.05 2.03
N LEU A 32 -0.88 -8.08 2.00
CA LEU A 32 -0.06 -6.94 2.39
C LEU A 32 -0.17 -5.80 1.38
N ALA A 33 -0.20 -6.10 0.08
CA ALA A 33 -0.34 -5.12 -0.99
C ALA A 33 -1.73 -4.45 -0.93
N GLU A 34 -2.80 -5.25 -0.80
CA GLU A 34 -4.17 -4.75 -0.62
C GLU A 34 -4.29 -3.87 0.63
N ALA A 35 -3.71 -4.28 1.76
CA ALA A 35 -3.71 -3.48 2.98
C ALA A 35 -2.95 -2.16 2.81
N TYR A 36 -1.84 -2.16 2.07
CA TYR A 36 -1.06 -0.95 1.78
C TYR A 36 -1.85 0.04 0.91
N GLU A 37 -2.51 -0.47 -0.14
CA GLU A 37 -3.38 0.34 -0.99
C GLU A 37 -4.56 0.90 -0.21
N ALA A 38 -5.23 0.09 0.61
CA ALA A 38 -6.35 0.54 1.44
C ALA A 38 -5.94 1.70 2.36
N VAL A 39 -4.83 1.56 3.09
CA VAL A 39 -4.32 2.61 3.99
C VAL A 39 -3.89 3.86 3.22
N THR A 40 -3.31 3.70 2.03
CA THR A 40 -2.88 4.83 1.19
C THR A 40 -4.09 5.58 0.63
N ALA A 41 -5.10 4.86 0.14
CA ALA A 41 -6.35 5.43 -0.33
C ALA A 41 -7.07 6.18 0.79
N GLU A 42 -7.17 5.59 1.98
CA GLU A 42 -7.80 6.22 3.14
C GLU A 42 -7.06 7.48 3.58
N LEU A 43 -5.72 7.45 3.62
CA LEU A 43 -4.93 8.66 3.85
C LEU A 43 -5.21 9.74 2.82
N GLN A 44 -5.29 9.38 1.54
CA GLN A 44 -5.53 10.31 0.45
C GLN A 44 -6.95 10.91 0.53
N ASP A 45 -7.93 10.11 0.94
CA ASP A 45 -9.31 10.53 1.16
C ASP A 45 -9.41 11.54 2.32
N ILE A 46 -8.73 11.25 3.42
CA ILE A 46 -8.59 12.15 4.57
C ILE A 46 -7.85 13.44 4.17
N GLU A 47 -6.76 13.34 3.41
CA GLU A 47 -5.97 14.50 2.94
C GLU A 47 -6.75 15.35 1.94
N CYS A 48 -7.64 14.74 1.15
CA CYS A 48 -8.57 15.44 0.26
C CYS A 48 -9.77 16.05 1.01
N GLY A 49 -9.96 15.67 2.29
CA GLY A 49 -11.05 16.15 3.14
C GLY A 49 -12.40 15.48 2.85
N ILE A 50 -12.39 14.28 2.26
CA ILE A 50 -13.59 13.47 2.02
C ILE A 50 -14.02 12.80 3.33
N GLU A 51 -13.09 12.16 4.05
CA GLU A 51 -13.32 11.67 5.43
C GLU A 51 -12.76 12.61 6.53
N PRO A 52 -13.57 12.99 7.52
CA PRO A 52 -13.10 13.76 8.67
C PRO A 52 -12.35 12.86 9.66
N ALA A 53 -11.04 12.74 9.51
CA ALA A 53 -10.21 11.98 10.46
C ALA A 53 -9.44 12.86 11.44
N CYS A 54 -9.27 12.34 12.66
CA CYS A 54 -8.43 12.97 13.67
C CYS A 54 -6.94 12.86 13.32
N ARG A 55 -6.13 13.83 13.75
CA ARG A 55 -4.67 13.84 13.54
C ARG A 55 -3.98 12.58 14.09
N ALA A 56 -4.49 12.01 15.18
CA ALA A 56 -4.01 10.75 15.74
C ALA A 56 -4.26 9.55 14.80
N TYR A 57 -5.42 9.52 14.14
CA TYR A 57 -5.77 8.49 13.16
C TYR A 57 -4.87 8.58 11.92
N MET A 58 -4.69 9.77 11.37
CA MET A 58 -3.71 10.00 10.29
C MET A 58 -2.29 9.55 10.66
N ALA A 59 -1.85 9.82 11.89
CA ALA A 59 -0.54 9.39 12.36
C ALA A 59 -0.43 7.86 12.46
N GLN A 60 -1.50 7.18 12.85
CA GLN A 60 -1.57 5.72 12.86
C GLN A 60 -1.52 5.15 11.44
N LEU A 61 -2.32 5.67 10.51
CA LEU A 61 -2.32 5.24 9.12
C LEU A 61 -0.95 5.44 8.46
N ARG A 62 -0.31 6.60 8.69
CA ARG A 62 1.04 6.84 8.17
C ARG A 62 2.05 5.82 8.68
N ARG A 63 1.96 5.40 9.94
CA ARG A 63 2.81 4.34 10.50
C ARG A 63 2.49 2.98 9.89
N GLN A 64 1.21 2.64 9.73
CA GLN A 64 0.79 1.39 9.07
C GLN A 64 1.29 1.33 7.64
N ARG A 65 1.11 2.40 6.86
CA ARG A 65 1.62 2.53 5.50
C ARG A 65 3.13 2.28 5.45
N ASP A 66 3.90 2.89 6.36
CA ASP A 66 5.36 2.71 6.37
C ASP A 66 5.78 1.29 6.74
N ALA A 67 5.12 0.67 7.73
CA ALA A 67 5.37 -0.72 8.11
C ALA A 67 5.03 -1.71 6.98
N LEU A 68 3.90 -1.50 6.31
CA LEU A 68 3.47 -2.29 5.16
C LEU A 68 4.47 -2.15 4.01
N ARG A 69 4.87 -0.92 3.68
CA ARG A 69 5.91 -0.64 2.67
C ARG A 69 7.22 -1.35 2.98
N GLN A 70 7.70 -1.27 4.22
CA GLN A 70 8.93 -1.95 4.63
C GLN A 70 8.81 -3.47 4.51
N THR A 71 7.65 -4.03 4.86
CA THR A 71 7.39 -5.46 4.75
C THR A 71 7.39 -5.91 3.28
N LEU A 72 6.71 -5.15 2.41
CA LEU A 72 6.66 -5.42 0.97
C LEU A 72 8.04 -5.29 0.35
N PHE A 73 8.80 -4.25 0.70
CA PHE A 73 10.18 -4.07 0.24
C PHE A 73 11.10 -5.22 0.70
N ALA A 74 10.96 -5.68 1.94
CA ALA A 74 11.72 -6.82 2.45
C ALA A 74 11.39 -8.12 1.70
N ARG A 75 10.13 -8.33 1.31
CA ARG A 75 9.73 -9.48 0.48
C ARG A 75 10.25 -9.39 -0.95
N LEU A 76 10.30 -8.18 -1.53
CA LEU A 76 10.83 -7.96 -2.87
C LEU A 76 12.36 -8.14 -2.95
N ASN A 77 13.08 -7.85 -1.87
CA ASN A 77 14.53 -8.02 -1.75
C ASN A 77 14.97 -9.36 -1.13
N ALA A 78 14.04 -10.24 -0.74
CA ALA A 78 14.33 -11.56 -0.19
C ALA A 78 14.54 -12.60 -1.30
#